data_AF-A0A069PV86-F1
#
_entry.id   AF-A0A069PV86-F1
#
_cell.length_a   1.000
_cell.length_b   1.000
_cell.length_c   1.000
_cell.angle_alpha   90.00
_cell.angle_beta   90.00
_cell.angle_gamma   90.00
#
_symmetry.space_group_name_H-M   'P 1'
#
loop_
_entity.id
_entity.type
_entity.pdbx_description
1 polymer ?
#
loop_
_entity_poly.entity_id
_entity_poly.type
_entity_poly.pdbx_seq_one_letter_code
_entity_poly.pdbx_strand_id
1 'polypeptide(L)'
;MAMTGWGTRKKGFVHGFTLLELMIALGVAAIIATFAIPAYRSHAAKAHRMEAAAALYRAAQFVESARIGETAGGGAPAALPSGVDQAPGSGTAVYRLRLRAESATNGGYAIEAEPVSQGAMQDDACGIFIIDATGTRANRAGAELGASEAAACWSSR
;
A
#
# COMPACT_ATOMS: atom_id res chain seq x y z
N MET A 1 -2.33 -37.08 -69.52
CA MET A 1 -1.25 -36.25 -68.97
C MET A 1 -1.90 -35.01 -68.39
N ALA A 2 -2.07 -34.96 -67.07
CA ALA A 2 -2.90 -33.96 -66.39
C ALA A 2 -2.16 -32.62 -66.27
N MET A 3 -2.79 -31.54 -66.72
CA MET A 3 -2.27 -30.18 -66.56
C MET A 3 -2.75 -29.63 -65.21
N THR A 4 -1.78 -29.28 -64.37
CA THR A 4 -1.95 -28.74 -63.03
C THR A 4 -2.44 -27.28 -63.08
N GLY A 5 -3.57 -27.01 -62.44
CA GLY A 5 -4.11 -25.65 -62.29
C GLY A 5 -3.27 -24.82 -61.31
N TRP A 6 -2.81 -23.65 -61.76
CA TRP A 6 -2.16 -22.66 -60.91
C TRP A 6 -3.17 -21.98 -59.99
N GLY A 7 -3.09 -22.27 -58.68
CA GLY A 7 -3.79 -21.52 -57.64
C GLY A 7 -3.18 -20.13 -57.46
N THR A 8 -3.97 -19.09 -57.73
CA THR A 8 -3.60 -17.69 -57.48
C THR A 8 -3.59 -17.42 -55.97
N ARG A 9 -2.40 -17.28 -55.38
CA ARG A 9 -2.26 -16.79 -54.00
C ARG A 9 -2.70 -15.33 -53.93
N LYS A 10 -3.83 -15.05 -53.29
CA LYS A 10 -4.20 -13.67 -52.89
C LYS A 10 -3.11 -13.14 -51.96
N LYS A 11 -2.40 -12.09 -52.37
CA LYS A 11 -1.54 -11.30 -51.47
C LYS A 11 -2.45 -10.57 -50.48
N GLY A 12 -2.40 -10.94 -49.21
CA GLY A 12 -2.97 -10.13 -48.14
C GLY A 12 -2.21 -8.82 -48.05
N PHE A 13 -2.88 -7.70 -48.29
CA PHE A 13 -2.32 -6.38 -47.99
C PHE A 13 -2.22 -6.25 -46.47
N VAL A 14 -1.01 -6.24 -45.93
CA VAL A 14 -0.76 -5.80 -44.56
C VAL A 14 -0.97 -4.28 -44.58
N HIS A 15 -2.11 -3.83 -44.04
CA HIS A 15 -2.41 -2.41 -43.88
C HIS A 15 -1.64 -1.91 -42.65
N GLY A 16 -0.68 -1.01 -42.85
CA GLY A 16 0.04 -0.35 -41.75
C GLY A 16 -0.72 0.87 -41.25
N PHE A 17 -0.61 1.17 -39.95
CA PHE A 17 -1.11 2.40 -39.34
C PHE A 17 -0.42 3.64 -39.95
N THR A 18 -1.18 4.71 -40.18
CA THR A 18 -0.58 5.98 -40.64
C THR A 18 0.06 6.74 -39.48
N LEU A 19 1.05 7.60 -39.79
CA LEU A 19 1.68 8.45 -38.78
C LEU A 19 0.67 9.41 -38.11
N LEU A 20 -0.31 9.89 -38.88
CA LEU A 20 -1.37 10.74 -38.37
C LEU A 20 -2.26 9.98 -37.37
N GLU A 21 -2.61 8.73 -37.69
CA GLU A 21 -3.43 7.89 -36.82
C GLU A 21 -2.71 7.59 -35.49
N LEU A 22 -1.40 7.35 -35.52
CA LEU A 22 -0.59 7.22 -34.31
C LEU A 22 -0.58 8.51 -33.48
N MET A 23 -0.43 9.68 -34.11
CA MET A 23 -0.46 10.97 -33.41
C MET A 23 -1.80 11.24 -32.74
N ILE A 24 -2.91 10.92 -33.41
CA ILE A 24 -4.26 11.04 -32.83
C ILE A 24 -4.41 10.05 -31.66
N ALA A 25 -3.99 8.80 -31.82
CA ALA A 25 -4.06 7.79 -30.77
C ALA A 25 -3.25 8.20 -29.53
N LEU A 26 -2.04 8.72 -29.70
CA LEU A 26 -1.20 9.22 -28.61
C LEU A 26 -1.81 10.46 -27.94
N GLY A 27 -2.41 11.36 -28.71
CA GLY A 27 -3.13 12.52 -28.18
C GLY A 27 -4.29 12.11 -27.27
N VAL A 28 -5.12 11.15 -27.71
CA VAL A 28 -6.21 10.60 -26.91
C VAL A 28 -5.68 9.88 -25.66
N ALA A 29 -4.62 9.08 -25.79
CA ALA A 29 -4.01 8.38 -24.66
C ALA A 29 -3.47 9.35 -23.59
N ALA A 30 -2.86 10.47 -23.99
CA ALA A 30 -2.37 11.49 -23.05
C ALA A 30 -3.49 12.15 -22.24
N ILE A 31 -4.62 12.43 -22.89
CA ILE A 31 -5.82 12.99 -22.22
C ILE A 31 -6.34 11.99 -21.18
N ILE A 32 -6.45 10.71 -21.53
CA ILE A 32 -6.91 9.66 -20.60
C ILE A 32 -5.94 9.50 -19.42
N ALA A 33 -4.63 9.46 -19.70
CA ALA A 33 -3.59 9.27 -18.69
C ALA A 33 -3.63 10.34 -17.59
N THR A 34 -4.01 11.57 -17.95
CA THR A 34 -4.11 12.70 -17.00
C THR A 34 -5.09 12.43 -15.86
N PHE A 35 -6.20 11.73 -16.12
CA PHE A 35 -7.19 11.37 -15.09
C PHE A 35 -6.95 9.97 -14.52
N ALA A 36 -6.53 9.02 -15.38
CA ALA A 36 -6.38 7.62 -15.00
C ALA A 36 -5.25 7.42 -13.98
N ILE A 37 -4.10 8.10 -14.15
CA ILE A 37 -2.95 7.94 -13.26
C ILE A 37 -3.24 8.40 -11.83
N PRO A 38 -3.71 9.65 -11.57
CA PRO A 38 -3.99 10.09 -10.20
C PRO A 38 -5.11 9.27 -9.55
N ALA A 39 -6.14 8.87 -10.31
CA ALA A 39 -7.19 7.99 -9.81
C ALA A 39 -6.63 6.62 -9.39
N TYR A 40 -5.83 5.98 -10.23
CA TYR A 40 -5.21 4.70 -9.87
C TYR A 40 -4.31 4.81 -8.63
N ARG A 41 -3.50 5.88 -8.54
CA ARG A 41 -2.64 6.13 -7.39
C ARG A 41 -3.43 6.29 -6.09
N SER A 42 -4.55 7.02 -6.11
CA SER A 42 -5.39 7.17 -4.92
C SER A 42 -6.04 5.86 -4.48
N HIS A 43 -6.47 5.02 -5.44
CA HIS A 43 -6.97 3.68 -5.15
C HIS A 43 -5.90 2.77 -4.54
N ALA A 44 -4.68 2.77 -5.09
CA ALA A 44 -3.56 2.01 -4.55
C ALA A 44 -3.17 2.50 -3.15
N ALA A 45 -3.10 3.81 -2.93
CA ALA A 45 -2.81 4.39 -1.62
C ALA A 45 -3.85 3.96 -0.57
N LYS A 46 -5.14 3.98 -0.92
CA LYS A 46 -6.21 3.49 -0.02
C LYS A 46 -5.99 2.02 0.36
N ALA A 47 -5.65 1.16 -0.60
CA ALA A 47 -5.35 -0.24 -0.32
C ALA A 47 -4.17 -0.40 0.64
N HIS A 48 -3.07 0.34 0.41
CA HIS A 48 -1.91 0.31 1.29
C HIS A 48 -2.19 0.83 2.70
N ARG A 49 -3.01 1.88 2.87
CA ARG A 49 -3.45 2.36 4.19
C ARG A 49 -4.26 1.30 4.95
N MET A 50 -5.13 0.59 4.26
CA MET A 50 -5.90 -0.52 4.86
C MET A 50 -5.00 -1.67 5.28
N GLU A 51 -3.99 -1.98 4.47
CA GLU A 51 -3.02 -3.01 4.78
C GLU A 51 -2.11 -2.62 5.96
N ALA A 52 -1.69 -1.36 6.04
CA ALA A 52 -0.96 -0.82 7.19
C ALA A 52 -1.79 -0.93 8.47
N ALA A 53 -3.06 -0.51 8.44
CA ALA A 53 -3.97 -0.65 9.57
C ALA A 53 -4.14 -2.13 9.99
N ALA A 54 -4.35 -3.04 9.04
CA ALA A 54 -4.46 -4.46 9.31
C ALA A 54 -3.16 -5.05 9.89
N ALA A 55 -1.99 -4.62 9.41
CA ALA A 55 -0.69 -5.01 9.96
C ALA A 55 -0.53 -4.51 11.41
N LEU A 56 -0.93 -3.28 11.71
CA LEU A 56 -0.90 -2.73 13.07
C LEU A 56 -1.77 -3.55 14.04
N TYR A 57 -2.97 -3.95 13.64
CA TYR A 57 -3.80 -4.81 14.48
C TYR A 57 -3.18 -6.20 14.70
N ARG A 58 -2.60 -6.81 13.67
CA ARG A 58 -1.90 -8.09 13.82
C ARG A 58 -0.69 -7.96 14.75
N ALA A 59 0.06 -6.87 14.64
CA ALA A 59 1.19 -6.58 15.51
C ALA A 59 0.75 -6.34 16.97
N ALA A 60 -0.33 -5.61 17.20
CA ALA A 60 -0.89 -5.40 18.53
C ALA A 60 -1.36 -6.72 19.16
N GLN A 61 -2.03 -7.58 18.37
CA GLN A 61 -2.41 -8.92 18.83
C GLN A 61 -1.19 -9.78 19.17
N PHE A 62 -0.12 -9.71 18.38
CA PHE A 62 1.12 -10.43 18.69
C PHE A 62 1.71 -9.97 20.03
N VAL A 63 1.85 -8.65 20.23
CA VAL A 63 2.40 -8.08 21.48
C VAL A 63 1.57 -8.50 22.68
N GLU A 64 0.23 -8.46 22.58
CA GLU A 64 -0.64 -8.88 23.67
C GLU A 64 -0.56 -10.40 23.93
N SER A 65 -0.48 -11.21 22.88
CA SER A 65 -0.31 -12.67 23.03
C SER A 65 1.02 -13.03 23.70
N ALA A 66 2.09 -12.29 23.39
CA ALA A 66 3.39 -12.45 24.04
C ALA A 66 3.31 -12.07 25.53
N ARG A 67 2.64 -10.94 25.85
CA ARG A 67 2.43 -10.47 27.23
C ARG A 67 1.65 -11.48 28.09
N ILE A 68 0.66 -12.15 27.51
CA ILE A 68 -0.11 -13.19 28.20
C ILE A 68 0.72 -14.47 28.36
N GLY A 69 1.44 -14.88 27.31
CA GLY A 69 2.26 -16.10 27.30
C GLY A 69 3.52 -16.03 28.18
N GLU A 70 4.10 -14.84 28.36
CA GLU A 70 5.29 -14.58 29.18
C GLU A 70 4.98 -14.27 30.66
N THR A 71 3.83 -14.73 31.16
CA THR A 71 3.45 -14.67 32.60
C THR A 71 4.40 -15.41 33.55
N ALA A 72 5.56 -15.90 33.07
CA ALA A 72 6.67 -16.40 33.87
C ALA A 72 7.88 -15.43 33.99
N GLY A 73 7.85 -14.22 33.41
CA GLY A 73 8.87 -13.19 33.66
C GLY A 73 9.33 -12.32 32.48
N GLY A 74 8.66 -12.35 31.33
CA GLY A 74 9.00 -11.53 30.17
C GLY A 74 8.05 -10.33 30.04
N GLY A 75 8.59 -9.12 30.01
CA GLY A 75 7.83 -7.93 29.62
C GLY A 75 7.45 -7.96 28.13
N ALA A 76 6.74 -6.94 27.65
CA ALA A 76 6.41 -6.83 26.22
C ALA A 76 7.68 -7.01 25.34
N PRO A 77 7.58 -7.71 24.19
CA PRO A 77 8.74 -7.97 23.34
C PRO A 77 9.44 -6.67 22.95
N ALA A 78 10.77 -6.70 22.86
CA ALA A 78 11.54 -5.50 22.49
C ALA A 78 11.37 -5.10 21.01
N ALA A 79 10.95 -6.04 20.16
CA ALA A 79 10.79 -5.84 18.72
C ALA A 79 9.70 -6.77 18.13
N LEU A 80 9.18 -6.38 16.96
CA LEU A 80 8.26 -7.23 16.19
C LEU A 80 9.06 -8.28 15.39
N PRO A 81 8.54 -9.52 15.26
CA PRO A 81 9.17 -10.55 14.46
C PRO A 81 9.01 -10.27 12.96
N SER A 82 9.86 -10.91 12.16
CA SER A 82 9.79 -10.86 10.71
C SER A 82 8.42 -11.30 10.20
N GLY A 83 7.82 -10.50 9.32
CA GLY A 83 6.50 -10.75 8.74
C GLY A 83 5.34 -10.09 9.49
N VAL A 84 5.62 -9.54 10.67
CA VAL A 84 4.72 -8.66 11.45
C VAL A 84 5.31 -7.23 11.54
N ASP A 85 6.60 -7.08 11.22
CA ASP A 85 7.37 -5.84 11.19
C ASP A 85 7.21 -5.02 9.90
N GLN A 86 6.30 -5.41 9.00
CA GLN A 86 6.07 -4.74 7.73
C GLN A 86 4.65 -4.95 7.17
N ALA A 87 4.24 -4.04 6.30
CA ALA A 87 3.03 -4.16 5.49
C ALA A 87 3.39 -3.88 4.02
N PRO A 88 3.08 -4.78 3.08
CA PRO A 88 2.60 -6.15 3.25
C PRO A 88 3.49 -7.02 4.15
N GLY A 89 2.92 -8.04 4.79
CA GLY A 89 3.67 -8.95 5.67
C GLY A 89 4.68 -9.83 4.91
N SER A 90 4.62 -9.84 3.58
CA SER A 90 5.54 -10.56 2.70
C SER A 90 5.76 -9.80 1.40
N GLY A 91 6.94 -9.92 0.80
CA GLY A 91 7.28 -9.24 -0.45
C GLY A 91 7.87 -7.84 -0.18
N THR A 92 7.61 -6.91 -1.09
CA THR A 92 8.15 -5.54 -0.99
C THR A 92 7.39 -4.73 0.07
N ALA A 93 8.08 -4.34 1.13
CA ALA A 93 7.53 -3.49 2.18
C ALA A 93 7.08 -2.13 1.62
N VAL A 94 5.86 -1.73 1.96
CA VAL A 94 5.33 -0.38 1.72
C VAL A 94 5.37 0.43 3.03
N TYR A 95 5.11 -0.23 4.15
CA TYR A 95 5.27 0.29 5.50
C TYR A 95 6.19 -0.62 6.33
N ARG A 96 6.98 0.00 7.22
CA ARG A 96 7.78 -0.67 8.25
C ARG A 96 7.11 -0.44 9.60
N LEU A 97 6.86 -1.51 10.35
CA LEU A 97 6.26 -1.45 11.66
C LEU A 97 7.33 -1.46 12.74
N ARG A 98 7.19 -0.59 13.74
CA ARG A 98 8.09 -0.50 14.89
C ARG A 98 7.29 -0.45 16.17
N LEU A 99 7.66 -1.32 17.11
CA LEU A 99 7.19 -1.26 18.48
C LEU A 99 7.99 -0.22 19.25
N ARG A 100 7.31 0.62 20.02
CA ARG A 100 7.88 1.64 20.88
C ARG A 100 7.38 1.42 22.29
N ALA A 101 8.30 1.43 23.26
CA ALA A 101 7.94 1.47 24.65
C ALA A 101 7.32 2.82 24.97
N GLU A 102 6.22 2.81 25.72
CA GLU A 102 5.44 3.99 26.09
C GLU A 102 5.13 3.97 27.58
N SER A 103 4.58 5.07 28.08
CA SER A 103 4.14 5.15 29.47
C SER A 103 3.00 4.16 29.79
N ALA A 104 2.84 3.83 31.07
CA ALA A 104 1.71 3.01 31.54
C ALA A 104 0.33 3.62 31.20
N THR A 105 0.26 4.95 31.02
CA THR A 105 -0.96 5.66 30.62
C THR A 105 -1.45 5.26 29.23
N ASN A 106 -0.53 4.94 28.31
CA ASN A 106 -0.84 4.44 26.98
C ASN A 106 -0.86 2.89 26.93
N GLY A 107 -0.89 2.24 28.11
CA GLY A 107 -0.82 0.79 28.27
C GLY A 107 0.57 0.18 28.00
N GLY A 108 1.62 0.99 27.99
CA GLY A 108 3.02 0.54 28.02
C GLY A 108 3.70 0.40 26.66
N TYR A 109 2.96 0.47 25.55
CA TYR A 109 3.56 0.47 24.21
C TYR A 109 2.71 1.18 23.17
N ALA A 110 3.36 1.57 22.06
CA ALA A 110 2.72 1.96 20.81
C ALA A 110 3.40 1.27 19.62
N ILE A 111 2.64 1.02 18.56
CA ILE A 111 3.14 0.47 17.31
C ILE A 111 2.96 1.52 16.22
N GLU A 112 4.05 1.86 15.55
CA GLU A 112 4.08 2.82 14.46
C GLU A 112 4.29 2.09 13.14
N ALA A 113 3.45 2.34 12.13
CA ALA A 113 3.66 1.92 10.74
C ALA A 113 4.13 3.13 9.93
N GLU A 114 5.42 3.16 9.61
CA GLU A 114 6.07 4.24 8.88
C GLU A 114 6.20 3.90 7.39
N PRO A 115 5.81 4.80 6.47
CA PRO A 115 6.03 4.59 5.04
C PRO A 115 7.52 4.38 4.73
N VAL A 116 7.83 3.46 3.83
CA VAL A 116 9.21 3.27 3.35
C VAL A 116 9.66 4.51 2.57
N SER A 117 10.84 5.05 2.90
CA SER A 117 11.46 6.16 2.19
C SER A 117 11.65 5.83 0.70
N GLN A 118 11.36 6.76 -0.21
CA GLN A 118 11.43 6.51 -1.66
C GLN A 118 10.44 5.42 -2.13
N GLY A 119 9.43 5.08 -1.31
CA GLY A 119 8.38 4.12 -1.60
C GLY A 119 7.08 4.77 -2.08
N ALA A 120 6.10 3.93 -2.45
CA ALA A 120 4.82 4.37 -3.02
C ALA A 120 3.98 5.27 -2.09
N MET A 121 4.23 5.21 -0.78
CA MET A 121 3.48 5.93 0.25
C MET A 121 4.27 7.06 0.91
N GLN A 122 5.45 7.44 0.38
CA GLN A 122 6.31 8.45 1.02
C GLN A 122 5.64 9.83 1.19
N ASP A 123 4.80 10.21 0.22
CA ASP A 123 4.14 11.52 0.14
C ASP A 123 2.66 11.40 0.52
N ASP A 124 2.28 10.29 1.17
CA ASP A 124 0.91 10.06 1.56
C ASP A 124 0.50 11.00 2.69
N ALA A 125 -0.65 11.67 2.52
CA ALA A 125 -1.15 12.64 3.50
C ALA A 125 -1.39 12.04 4.90
N CYS A 126 -1.65 10.72 4.99
CA CYS A 126 -1.89 10.07 6.28
C CYS A 126 -0.60 9.75 7.05
N GLY A 127 0.56 9.80 6.39
CA GLY A 127 1.86 9.60 7.00
C GLY A 127 1.99 8.29 7.79
N ILE A 128 2.50 8.42 9.01
CA ILE A 128 2.76 7.32 9.95
C ILE A 128 1.47 7.00 10.69
N PHE A 129 1.06 5.73 10.65
CA PHE A 129 -0.08 5.24 11.42
C PHE A 129 0.38 4.73 12.78
N ILE A 130 -0.33 5.08 13.85
CA ILE A 130 0.05 4.73 15.22
C ILE A 130 -1.15 4.09 15.93
N ILE A 131 -0.93 2.95 16.58
CA ILE A 131 -1.88 2.37 17.53
C ILE A 131 -1.18 2.11 18.87
N ASP A 132 -1.81 2.50 19.97
CA ASP A 132 -1.31 2.15 21.31
C ASP A 132 -2.01 0.91 21.90
N ALA A 133 -1.54 0.48 23.07
CA ALA A 133 -2.08 -0.70 23.75
C ALA A 133 -3.55 -0.53 24.19
N THR A 134 -4.05 0.70 24.28
CA THR A 134 -5.46 0.99 24.59
C THR A 134 -6.36 0.94 23.35
N GLY A 135 -5.76 0.81 22.15
CA GLY A 135 -6.46 0.84 20.87
C GLY A 135 -6.73 2.25 20.36
N THR A 136 -6.16 3.28 21.00
CA THR A 136 -6.20 4.65 20.49
C THR A 136 -5.38 4.72 19.21
N ARG A 137 -5.98 5.36 18.20
CA ARG A 137 -5.43 5.49 16.85
C ARG A 137 -4.98 6.93 16.63
N ALA A 138 -3.81 7.09 16.04
CA ALA A 138 -3.29 8.39 15.67
C ALA A 138 -2.54 8.34 14.33
N ASN A 139 -2.32 9.51 13.75
CA ASN A 139 -1.47 9.69 12.58
C ASN A 139 -0.44 10.77 12.85
N ARG A 140 0.79 10.55 12.39
CA ARG A 140 1.83 11.58 12.34
C ARG A 140 2.18 11.82 10.88
N ALA A 141 1.83 12.99 10.35
CA ALA A 141 2.06 13.37 8.97
C ALA A 141 2.89 14.66 8.90
N GLY A 142 3.36 15.01 7.68
CA GLY A 142 4.13 16.23 7.46
C GLY A 142 3.33 17.52 7.67
N ALA A 143 2.00 17.46 7.54
CA ALA A 143 1.06 18.49 7.96
C ALA A 143 0.25 17.98 9.15
N GLU A 144 -0.12 18.86 10.09
CA GLU A 144 -1.04 18.49 11.15
C GLU A 144 -2.39 18.10 10.56
N LEU A 145 -2.85 16.89 10.89
CA LEU A 145 -4.16 16.39 10.49
C LEU A 145 -5.18 16.75 11.57
N GLY A 146 -6.31 17.32 11.15
CA GLY A 146 -7.47 17.43 12.02
C GLY A 146 -8.01 16.05 12.41
N ALA A 147 -8.79 15.98 13.49
CA ALA A 147 -9.33 14.72 13.99
C ALA A 147 -10.15 13.94 12.95
N SER A 148 -10.91 14.64 12.10
CA SER A 148 -11.70 14.03 11.01
C SER A 148 -10.83 13.48 9.88
N GLU A 149 -9.73 14.16 9.55
CA GLU A 149 -8.79 13.73 8.52
C GLU A 149 -8.00 12.51 8.98
N ALA A 150 -7.52 12.53 10.22
CA ALA A 150 -6.92 11.38 10.86
C ALA A 150 -7.92 10.20 10.89
N ALA A 151 -9.18 10.42 11.28
CA ALA A 151 -10.19 9.36 11.25
C ALA A 151 -10.43 8.80 9.82
N ALA A 152 -10.40 9.65 8.79
CA ALA A 152 -10.52 9.23 7.40
C ALA A 152 -9.35 8.34 6.95
N CYS A 153 -8.13 8.57 7.46
CA CYS A 153 -6.97 7.74 7.16
C CYS A 153 -7.14 6.27 7.61
N TRP A 154 -7.85 6.05 8.71
CA TRP A 154 -8.15 4.71 9.26
C TRP A 154 -9.45 4.10 8.73
N SER A 155 -10.20 4.82 7.91
CA SER A 155 -11.48 4.37 7.37
C SER A 155 -11.29 3.51 6.11
N SER A 156 -12.02 2.39 6.05
CA SER A 156 -12.13 1.58 4.83
C SER A 156 -13.14 2.14 3.81
N ARG A 157 -13.99 3.10 4.22
CA ARG A 157 -14.96 3.77 3.35
C ARG A 157 -14.34 4.91 2.57
#